data_AF-A0A250JF44-F1
#
_entry.id   AF-A0A250JF44-F1
#
_cell.length_a   1.000
_cell.length_b   1.000
_cell.length_c   1.000
_cell.angle_alpha   90.00
_cell.angle_beta   90.00
_cell.angle_gamma   90.00
#
_symmetry.space_group_name_H-M   'P 1'
#
loop_
_entity.id
_entity.type
_entity.pdbx_description
1 polymer ?
#
loop_
_entity_poly.entity_id
_entity_poly.type
_entity_poly.pdbx_seq_one_letter_code
_entity_poly.pdbx_strand_id
1 'polypeptide(L)'
;MNTAESVRWLLATRAAIRAAAGRDAVKFEALSKDSALEREALEKFPDEPFLHQQLQAMLENDRILARNGIFPSDAEVWDEL
;
A
#
# COMPACT_ATOMS: atom_id res chain seq x y z
N MET A 1 -20.86 -0.71 -1.01
CA MET A 1 -19.59 -1.45 -0.92
C MET A 1 -19.11 -1.74 -2.34
N ASN A 2 -18.06 -1.07 -2.79
CA ASN A 2 -17.53 -1.22 -4.15
C ASN A 2 -16.22 -2.00 -4.07
N THR A 3 -16.32 -3.24 -3.60
CA THR A 3 -15.19 -4.08 -3.19
C THR A 3 -14.14 -4.27 -4.28
N ALA A 4 -14.55 -4.28 -5.55
CA ALA A 4 -13.60 -4.40 -6.66
C ALA A 4 -12.76 -3.13 -6.83
N GLU A 5 -13.37 -1.95 -6.71
CA GLU A 5 -12.65 -0.67 -6.80
C GLU A 5 -11.78 -0.42 -5.57
N SER A 6 -12.26 -0.74 -4.38
CA SER A 6 -11.49 -0.54 -3.14
C SER A 6 -10.28 -1.47 -3.07
N VAL A 7 -10.41 -2.73 -3.49
CA VAL A 7 -9.28 -3.66 -3.64
C VAL A 7 -8.28 -3.15 -4.69
N ARG A 8 -8.74 -2.66 -5.85
CA ARG A 8 -7.84 -2.07 -6.86
C ARG A 8 -7.10 -0.86 -6.30
N TRP A 9 -7.78 -0.01 -5.55
CA TRP A 9 -7.15 1.14 -4.92
C TRP A 9 -6.11 0.71 -3.89
N LEU A 10 -6.39 -0.27 -3.02
CA LEU A 10 -5.40 -0.79 -2.06
C LEU A 10 -4.11 -1.25 -2.74
N LEU A 11 -4.25 -2.09 -3.77
CA LEU A 11 -3.11 -2.65 -4.50
C LEU A 11 -2.32 -1.55 -5.23
N ALA A 12 -3.03 -0.64 -5.91
CA ALA A 12 -2.41 0.47 -6.63
C ALA A 12 -1.67 1.43 -5.68
N THR A 13 -2.28 1.78 -4.54
CA THR A 13 -1.67 2.66 -3.53
C THR A 13 -0.42 2.03 -2.92
N ARG A 14 -0.46 0.74 -2.57
CA ARG A 14 0.72 0.00 -2.09
C ARG A 14 1.85 -0.01 -3.14
N ALA A 15 1.53 -0.31 -4.39
CA ALA A 15 2.50 -0.31 -5.49
C ALA A 15 3.12 1.08 -5.70
N ALA A 16 2.31 2.14 -5.65
CA ALA A 16 2.78 3.52 -5.78
C ALA A 16 3.73 3.90 -4.63
N ILE A 17 3.43 3.53 -3.38
CA ILE A 17 4.30 3.78 -2.23
C ILE A 17 5.64 3.05 -2.41
N ARG A 18 5.61 1.78 -2.80
CA ARG A 18 6.82 0.99 -3.10
C ARG A 18 7.68 1.64 -4.18
N ALA A 19 7.05 2.01 -5.30
CA ALA A 19 7.73 2.63 -6.43
C ALA A 19 8.35 3.99 -6.04
N ALA A 20 7.62 4.82 -5.30
CA ALA A 20 8.08 6.12 -4.83
C ALA A 20 9.23 5.99 -3.80
N ALA A 21 9.18 4.99 -2.94
CA ALA A 21 10.24 4.72 -1.96
C ALA A 21 11.50 4.14 -2.60
N GLY A 22 11.37 3.28 -3.61
CA GLY A 22 12.48 2.52 -4.17
C GLY A 22 13.08 1.57 -3.12
N ARG A 23 14.41 1.43 -3.10
CA ARG A 23 15.14 0.57 -2.14
C ARG A 23 15.56 1.33 -0.88
N ASP A 24 14.70 2.23 -0.40
CA ASP A 24 14.93 3.05 0.78
C ASP A 24 13.87 2.75 1.85
N ALA A 25 14.29 2.05 2.91
CA ALA A 25 13.42 1.65 4.00
C ALA A 25 12.91 2.84 4.83
N VAL A 26 13.72 3.89 4.99
CA VAL A 26 13.35 5.09 5.75
C VAL A 26 12.30 5.88 4.97
N LYS A 27 12.51 6.05 3.67
CA LYS A 27 11.55 6.70 2.78
C LYS A 27 10.25 5.89 2.68
N PHE A 28 10.34 4.57 2.60
CA PHE A 28 9.15 3.69 2.61
C PHE A 28 8.34 3.88 3.90
N GLU A 29 9.01 3.87 5.05
CA GLU A 29 8.34 4.06 6.33
C GLU A 29 7.63 5.43 6.42
N ALA A 30 8.28 6.50 5.98
CA ALA A 30 7.68 7.84 5.94
C ALA A 30 6.43 7.90 5.05
N LEU A 31 6.51 7.38 3.82
CA LEU A 31 5.39 7.39 2.87
C LEU A 31 4.23 6.50 3.34
N SER A 32 4.53 5.35 3.93
CA SER A 32 3.49 4.42 4.41
C SER A 32 2.66 4.94 5.59
N LYS A 33 3.17 5.95 6.31
CA LYS A 33 2.53 6.57 7.48
C LYS A 33 1.90 7.93 7.17
N ASP A 34 1.81 8.32 5.91
CA ASP A 34 1.23 9.60 5.51
C ASP A 34 -0.27 9.66 5.85
N SER A 35 -0.67 10.67 6.63
CA SER A 35 -2.07 10.91 7.01
C SER A 35 -2.96 11.33 5.83
N ALA A 36 -2.38 11.66 4.67
CA ALA A 36 -3.11 11.82 3.42
C ALA A 36 -3.79 10.51 2.97
N LEU A 37 -3.21 9.34 3.27
CA LEU A 37 -3.77 8.04 2.86
C LEU A 37 -5.11 7.74 3.54
N GLU A 38 -5.23 8.09 4.82
CA GLU A 38 -6.48 7.94 5.57
C GLU A 38 -7.58 8.86 5.03
N ARG A 39 -7.24 10.12 4.77
CA ARG A 39 -8.17 11.10 4.18
C ARG A 39 -8.67 10.65 2.81
N GLU A 40 -7.76 10.22 1.94
CA GLU A 40 -8.11 9.74 0.60
C GLU A 40 -9.02 8.50 0.66
N ALA A 41 -8.73 7.55 1.55
CA ALA A 41 -9.56 6.36 1.73
C ALA A 41 -10.99 6.71 2.17
N LEU A 42 -11.14 7.62 3.14
CA LEU A 42 -12.44 8.07 3.64
C LEU A 42 -13.23 8.87 2.60
N GLU A 43 -12.56 9.70 1.80
CA GLU A 43 -13.19 10.50 0.74
C GLU A 43 -13.67 9.62 -0.42
N LYS A 44 -12.86 8.65 -0.86
CA LYS A 44 -13.19 7.79 -2.01
C LYS A 44 -14.13 6.65 -1.63
N PHE A 45 -14.01 6.12 -0.43
CA PHE A 45 -14.73 4.94 0.02
C PHE A 45 -15.38 5.17 1.41
N PRO A 46 -16.33 6.11 1.52
CA PRO A 46 -16.97 6.43 2.80
C PRO A 46 -17.71 5.24 3.44
N ASP A 47 -18.16 4.28 2.62
CA ASP A 47 -18.84 3.06 3.06
C ASP A 47 -17.87 1.96 3.54
N GLU A 48 -16.54 2.16 3.41
CA GLU A 48 -15.52 1.17 3.75
C GLU A 48 -14.55 1.70 4.81
N PRO A 49 -15.01 1.91 6.07
CA PRO A 49 -14.23 2.57 7.11
C PRO A 49 -12.96 1.81 7.51
N PHE A 50 -12.88 0.52 7.19
CA PHE A 50 -11.73 -0.34 7.48
C PHE A 50 -10.70 -0.38 6.33
N LEU A 51 -10.93 0.33 5.22
CA LEU A 51 -10.04 0.26 4.06
C LEU A 51 -8.63 0.77 4.37
N HIS A 52 -8.52 1.89 5.09
CA HIS A 52 -7.22 2.41 5.53
C HIS A 52 -6.50 1.41 6.46
N GLN A 53 -7.22 0.74 7.37
CA GLN A 53 -6.62 -0.26 8.25
C GLN A 53 -6.08 -1.47 7.46
N GLN A 54 -6.81 -1.92 6.42
CA GLN A 54 -6.34 -2.97 5.52
C GLN A 54 -5.06 -2.54 4.78
N LEU A 55 -5.00 -1.31 4.28
CA LEU A 55 -3.79 -0.76 3.66
C LEU A 55 -2.61 -0.77 4.65
N GLN A 56 -2.82 -0.31 5.89
CA GLN A 56 -1.79 -0.27 6.92
C GLN A 56 -1.26 -1.65 7.29
N ALA A 57 -2.13 -2.67 7.36
CA ALA A 57 -1.71 -4.04 7.58
C ALA A 57 -0.81 -4.58 6.46
N MET A 58 -1.14 -4.26 5.19
CA MET A 58 -0.29 -4.63 4.05
C MET A 58 1.06 -3.92 4.09
N LEU A 59 1.08 -2.62 4.42
CA LEU A 59 2.28 -1.80 4.49
C LEU A 59 3.17 -2.14 5.70
N GLU A 60 2.61 -2.66 6.79
CA GLU A 60 3.41 -3.15 7.93
C GLU A 60 4.32 -4.32 7.51
N ASN A 61 3.76 -5.31 6.79
CA ASN A 61 4.55 -6.42 6.26
C ASN A 61 5.67 -5.92 5.35
N ASP A 62 5.39 -4.95 4.48
CA ASP A 62 6.39 -4.37 3.60
C ASP A 62 7.46 -3.58 4.36
N ARG A 63 7.08 -2.85 5.42
CA ARG A 63 8.02 -2.15 6.30
C ARG A 63 8.97 -3.12 6.99
N ILE A 64 8.45 -4.25 7.50
CA ILE A 64 9.27 -5.30 8.11
C ILE A 64 10.29 -5.83 7.09
N LEU A 65 9.85 -6.13 5.86
CA LEU A 65 10.74 -6.60 4.80
C LEU A 65 11.80 -5.55 4.43
N ALA A 66 11.40 -4.30 4.23
CA ALA A 66 12.29 -3.21 3.86
C ALA A 66 13.38 -2.95 4.91
N ARG A 67 13.04 -3.02 6.21
CA ARG A 67 14.01 -2.92 7.31
C ARG A 67 15.06 -4.04 7.30
N ASN A 68 14.72 -5.19 6.72
CA ASN A 68 15.65 -6.31 6.50
C ASN A 68 16.34 -6.27 5.13
N GLY A 69 16.22 -5.17 4.38
CA GLY A 69 16.82 -5.01 3.06
C GLY A 69 16.10 -5.76 1.93
N ILE A 70 14.91 -6.29 2.20
CA ILE A 70 14.08 -7.01 1.22
C ILE A 70 13.06 -6.02 0.65
N PHE A 71 13.12 -5.81 -0.66
CA PHE A 71 12.23 -4.89 -1.37
C PHE A 71 11.45 -5.68 -2.44
N PRO A 72 10.24 -6.14 -2.12
CA PRO A 72 9.41 -6.82 -3.10
C PRO A 72 9.10 -5.86 -4.24
N SER A 73 9.52 -6.20 -5.45
CA SER A 73 8.95 -5.61 -6.66
C SER A 73 7.62 -6.28 -6.93
N ASP A 74 6.65 -5.53 -7.47
CA ASP A 74 5.47 -6.09 -8.11
C ASP A 74 5.83 -6.73 -9.48
N ALA A 75 7.04 -7.30 -9.59
CA ALA A 75 7.56 -7.86 -10.84
C ALA A 75 6.75 -9.12 -11.20
N GLU A 76 5.86 -8.97 -12.18
CA GLU A 76 5.48 -9.96 -13.19
C GLU A 76 5.03 -11.37 -12.75
N VAL A 77 4.74 -11.61 -11.46
CA VAL A 77 4.27 -12.96 -11.04
C VAL A 77 2.85 -13.28 -11.56
N TRP A 78 2.11 -12.30 -12.10
CA TRP A 78 0.75 -12.51 -12.61
C TRP A 78 0.61 -12.50 -14.14
N ASP A 79 1.67 -12.25 -14.92
CA ASP A 79 1.59 -12.34 -16.39
C ASP A 79 1.83 -13.77 -16.92
N GLU A 80 2.15 -14.73 -16.04
CA GLU A 80 2.38 -16.15 -16.39
C GLU A 80 1.55 -17.17 -15.57
N LEU A 81 0.34 -16.80 -15.10
CA LEU A 81 -0.65 -17.75 -14.56
C LEU A 81 -2.02 -17.56 -15.21
#